data_AF-A0A6J4H3R5-F1
#
_entry.id   AF-A0A6J4H3R5-F1
#
_cell.length_a   1.000
_cell.length_b   1.000
_cell.length_c   1.000
_cell.angle_alpha   90.00
_cell.angle_beta   90.00
_cell.angle_gamma   90.00
#
_symmetry.space_group_name_H-M   'P 1'
#
loop_
_entity.id
_entity.type
_entity.pdbx_description
1 polymer ?
#
loop_
_entity_poly.entity_id
_entity_poly.type
_entity_poly.pdbx_seq_one_letter_code
_entity_poly.pdbx_strand_id
1 'polypeptide(L)'
;MLPTGAGKSAIYQLAALLIPGPTVVVSPLIALQRDQVAALVANGVDAAEANSQVKAAERRQAFDDMIAGDLEFLFVAPEQLANPEVLEQ
;
A
#
# COMPACT_ATOMS: atom_id res chain seq x y z
N MET A 1 -5.59 -15.59 -21.90
CA MET A 1 -5.90 -15.33 -20.48
C MET A 1 -4.57 -15.06 -19.79
N LEU A 2 -4.40 -13.88 -19.18
CA LEU A 2 -3.17 -13.52 -18.46
C LEU A 2 -3.18 -14.18 -17.07
N PRO A 3 -2.04 -14.63 -16.53
CA PRO A 3 -1.98 -15.29 -15.22
C PRO A 3 -2.53 -14.33 -14.17
N THR A 4 -3.43 -14.83 -13.34
CA THR A 4 -4.10 -14.10 -12.26
C THR A 4 -3.08 -13.35 -11.39
N GLY A 5 -3.19 -12.01 -11.35
CA GLY A 5 -2.42 -11.13 -10.45
C GLY A 5 -1.65 -10.01 -11.17
N ALA A 6 -0.91 -10.33 -12.22
CA ALA A 6 0.02 -9.39 -12.86
C ALA A 6 -0.69 -8.23 -13.59
N GLY A 7 -1.75 -8.54 -14.34
CA GLY A 7 -2.44 -7.53 -15.17
C GLY A 7 -3.24 -6.49 -14.39
N LYS A 8 -3.69 -6.80 -13.17
CA LYS A 8 -4.47 -5.85 -12.34
C LYS A 8 -3.56 -4.91 -11.54
N SER A 9 -2.46 -5.45 -11.02
CA SER A 9 -1.45 -4.68 -10.28
C SER A 9 -0.85 -3.59 -11.16
N ALA A 10 -0.52 -3.93 -12.41
CA ALA A 10 0.02 -2.98 -13.38
C ALA A 10 -0.92 -1.80 -13.68
N ILE A 11 -2.25 -2.00 -13.65
CA ILE A 11 -3.23 -0.92 -13.95
C ILE A 11 -3.24 0.13 -12.85
N TYR A 12 -3.24 -0.27 -11.57
CA TYR A 12 -3.21 0.69 -10.47
C TYR A 12 -1.83 1.29 -10.26
N GLN A 13 -0.75 0.53 -10.51
CA GLN A 13 0.62 1.05 -10.47
C GLN A 13 0.87 2.11 -11.56
N LEU A 14 0.38 1.88 -12.78
CA LEU A 14 0.43 2.89 -13.83
C LEU A 14 -0.47 4.09 -13.53
N ALA A 15 -1.66 3.86 -12.95
CA ALA A 15 -2.55 4.96 -12.57
C ALA A 15 -1.95 5.83 -11.45
N ALA A 16 -1.26 5.23 -10.49
CA ALA A 16 -0.55 5.92 -9.41
C ALA A 16 0.58 6.82 -9.93
N LEU A 17 1.39 6.32 -10.87
CA LEU A 17 2.44 7.12 -11.51
C LEU A 17 1.88 8.31 -12.34
N LEU A 18 0.60 8.26 -12.72
CA LEU A 18 -0.06 9.26 -13.57
C LEU A 18 -0.93 10.25 -12.78
N ILE A 19 -1.30 9.93 -11.54
CA ILE A 19 -2.15 10.77 -10.68
C ILE A 19 -1.27 11.35 -9.56
N PRO A 20 -1.09 12.67 -9.48
CA PRO A 20 -0.28 13.28 -8.44
C PRO A 20 -0.80 12.94 -7.04
N GLY A 21 0.07 12.40 -6.20
CA GLY A 21 -0.21 12.12 -4.80
C GLY A 21 -0.08 10.64 -4.42
N PRO A 22 -0.11 10.35 -3.12
CA PRO A 22 0.07 9.00 -2.59
C PRO A 22 -1.05 8.04 -3.02
N THR A 23 -0.71 6.78 -3.32
CA THR A 23 -1.67 5.74 -3.74
C THR A 23 -1.93 4.70 -2.65
N VAL A 24 -3.18 4.61 -2.20
CA VAL A 24 -3.62 3.57 -1.26
C VAL A 24 -4.17 2.35 -2.02
N VAL A 25 -3.60 1.17 -1.76
CA VAL A 25 -4.03 -0.10 -2.35
C VAL A 25 -4.67 -0.98 -1.29
N VAL A 26 -5.98 -1.22 -1.40
CA VAL A 26 -6.73 -2.05 -0.46
C VAL A 26 -6.80 -3.49 -0.96
N SER A 27 -6.24 -4.45 -0.20
CA SER A 27 -6.20 -5.86 -0.60
C SER A 27 -6.38 -6.79 0.60
N PRO A 28 -7.20 -7.85 0.54
CA PRO A 28 -7.35 -8.81 1.64
C PRO A 28 -6.18 -9.80 1.75
N LEU A 29 -5.28 -9.86 0.77
CA LEU A 29 -4.23 -10.88 0.69
C LEU A 29 -2.89 -10.32 1.21
N ILE A 30 -2.59 -10.53 2.49
CA ILE A 30 -1.36 -10.02 3.14
C ILE A 30 -0.10 -10.52 2.43
N ALA A 31 -0.04 -11.80 2.05
CA ALA A 31 1.10 -12.34 1.30
C ALA A 31 1.33 -11.59 -0.03
N LEU A 32 0.24 -11.25 -0.74
CA LEU A 32 0.33 -10.50 -1.98
C LEU A 32 0.78 -9.04 -1.75
N GLN A 33 0.31 -8.39 -0.68
CA GLN A 33 0.78 -7.06 -0.30
C GLN A 33 2.31 -7.05 -0.12
N ARG A 34 2.84 -8.02 0.63
CA ARG A 34 4.29 -8.16 0.88
C ARG A 34 5.08 -8.35 -0.41
N ASP A 35 4.62 -9.23 -1.28
CA ASP A 35 5.26 -9.47 -2.59
C ASP A 35 5.26 -8.21 -3.46
N GLN A 36 4.17 -7.44 -3.45
CA GLN A 36 4.03 -6.20 -4.21
C GLN A 36 4.87 -5.06 -3.65
N VAL A 37 4.90 -4.88 -2.32
CA VAL A 37 5.75 -3.89 -1.65
C VAL A 37 7.23 -4.21 -1.91
N ALA A 38 7.64 -5.47 -1.74
CA ALA A 38 9.00 -5.88 -2.01
C ALA A 38 9.41 -5.62 -3.47
N ALA A 39 8.51 -5.88 -4.43
CA ALA A 39 8.76 -5.59 -5.84
C ALA A 39 8.88 -4.08 -6.11
N LEU A 40 8.03 -3.24 -5.51
CA LEU A 40 8.08 -1.78 -5.67
C LEU A 40 9.37 -1.19 -5.09
N VAL A 41 9.71 -1.56 -3.85
CA VAL A 41 10.95 -1.13 -3.18
C VAL A 41 12.19 -1.57 -3.95
N ALA A 42 12.20 -2.79 -4.51
CA ALA A 42 13.30 -3.26 -5.35
C ALA A 42 13.46 -2.45 -6.66
N ASN A 43 12.42 -1.76 -7.11
CA ASN A 43 12.45 -0.85 -8.26
C ASN A 43 12.66 0.62 -7.85
N GLY A 44 12.97 0.90 -6.58
CA GLY A 44 13.22 2.25 -6.08
C GLY A 44 11.97 3.08 -5.86
N VAL A 45 10.81 2.44 -5.70
CA VAL A 45 9.54 3.10 -5.36
C VAL A 45 9.29 2.99 -3.87
N ASP A 46 9.01 4.11 -3.22
CA ASP A 46 8.71 4.17 -1.79
C ASP A 46 7.32 3.58 -1.51
N ALA A 47 7.31 2.39 -0.89
CA ALA A 47 6.10 1.64 -0.63
C ALA A 47 6.13 0.96 0.75
N ALA A 48 4.97 0.92 1.41
CA ALA A 48 4.81 0.28 2.72
C ALA A 48 3.52 -0.55 2.82
N GLU A 49 3.40 -1.33 3.89
CA GLU A 49 2.20 -2.10 4.24
C GLU A 49 1.65 -1.73 5.62
N ALA A 50 0.31 -1.64 5.70
CA ALA A 50 -0.45 -1.47 6.92
C ALA A 50 -1.47 -2.61 7.06
N ASN A 51 -1.10 -3.64 7.81
CA ASN A 51 -1.94 -4.81 8.07
C ASN A 51 -1.68 -5.39 9.47
N SER A 52 -2.45 -6.41 9.85
CA SER A 52 -2.38 -7.03 11.17
C SER A 52 -1.05 -7.72 11.51
N GLN A 53 -0.17 -7.98 10.52
CA GLN A 53 1.17 -8.54 10.74
C GLN A 53 2.24 -7.46 10.99
N VAL A 54 1.92 -6.19 10.72
CA VAL A 54 2.82 -5.04 10.94
C VAL A 54 2.57 -4.46 12.33
N LYS A 55 3.64 -4.17 13.08
CA LYS A 55 3.51 -3.65 14.45
C LYS A 55 2.77 -2.31 14.42
N ALA A 56 2.03 -2.01 15.49
CA ALA A 56 1.24 -0.78 15.56
C ALA A 56 2.07 0.50 15.33
N ALA A 57 3.30 0.55 15.85
CA ALA A 57 4.20 1.67 15.64
C ALA A 57 4.64 1.81 14.17
N GLU A 58 4.97 0.69 13.51
CA GLU A 58 5.37 0.68 12.10
C GLU A 58 4.19 1.03 11.19
N ARG A 59 2.98 0.56 11.52
CA ARG A 59 1.75 0.98 10.83
C ARG A 59 1.53 2.48 10.92
N ARG A 60 1.65 3.04 12.13
CA ARG A 60 1.48 4.48 12.35
C ARG A 60 2.51 5.28 11.54
N GLN A 61 3.77 4.87 11.58
CA GLN A 61 4.82 5.50 10.77
C GLN A 61 4.48 5.45 9.28
N ALA A 62 4.00 4.32 8.76
CA ALA A 62 3.62 4.21 7.35
C ALA A 62 2.45 5.15 6.97
N PHE A 63 1.51 5.42 7.88
CA PHE A 63 0.49 6.44 7.66
C PHE A 63 1.08 7.85 7.72
N ASP A 64 1.94 8.14 8.68
CA ASP A 64 2.62 9.44 8.83
C ASP A 64 3.46 9.77 7.58
N ASP A 65 4.24 8.80 7.08
CA ASP A 65 5.07 8.94 5.87
C ASP A 65 4.21 9.18 4.63
N MET A 66 3.06 8.51 4.52
CA MET A 66 2.10 8.72 3.44
C MET A 66 1.52 10.14 3.44
N ILE A 67 1.16 10.65 4.62
CA ILE A 67 0.62 12.01 4.80
C ILE A 67 1.71 13.06 4.52
N ALA A 68 2.94 12.79 4.91
CA ALA A 68 4.09 13.64 4.63
C ALA A 68 4.46 13.68 3.13
N GLY A 69 4.00 12.70 2.34
CA GLY A 69 4.33 12.55 0.93
C GLY A 69 5.62 11.77 0.68
N ASP A 70 6.12 11.07 1.70
CA ASP A 70 7.34 10.26 1.65
C ASP A 70 7.06 8.82 1.15
N LEU A 71 5.79 8.46 0.92
CA LEU A 71 5.40 7.20 0.29
C LEU A 71 4.59 7.43 -0.97
N GLU A 72 4.92 6.67 -2.02
CA GLU A 72 4.14 6.63 -3.24
C GLU A 72 3.01 5.59 -3.14
N PHE A 73 3.23 4.49 -2.39
CA PHE A 73 2.23 3.44 -2.18
C PHE A 73 2.09 2.99 -0.72
N LEU A 74 0.84 2.83 -0.27
CA LEU A 74 0.50 2.17 0.99
C LEU A 74 -0.49 1.04 0.74
N PHE A 75 -0.07 -0.18 1.04
CA PHE A 75 -0.92 -1.37 0.94
C PHE A 75 -1.64 -1.58 2.26
N VAL A 76 -2.97 -1.50 2.24
CA VAL A 76 -3.80 -1.52 3.45
C VAL A 76 -4.70 -2.75 3.43
N ALA A 77 -4.71 -3.50 4.53
CA ALA A 77 -5.68 -4.56 4.72
C ALA A 77 -7.07 -3.98 5.11
N PRO A 78 -8.20 -4.54 4.62
CA PRO A 78 -9.52 -3.93 4.82
C PRO A 78 -9.88 -3.65 6.28
N GLU A 79 -9.42 -4.47 7.22
CA GLU A 79 -9.67 -4.28 8.64
C GLU A 79 -9.07 -2.98 9.21
N GLN A 80 -8.03 -2.43 8.58
CA GLN A 80 -7.42 -1.17 9.01
C GLN A 80 -8.29 0.04 8.66
N LEU A 81 -9.03 -0.02 7.55
CA LEU A 81 -9.97 1.04 7.16
C LEU A 81 -11.21 1.09 8.04
N ALA A 82 -11.52 -0.01 8.73
CA ALA A 82 -12.58 -0.06 9.72
C ALA A 82 -12.14 0.49 11.08
N ASN A 83 -10.87 0.81 11.27
CA ASN A 83 -10.37 1.41 12.50
C ASN A 83 -10.69 2.93 12.50
N PRO A 84 -11.48 3.44 13.47
CA PRO A 84 -11.78 4.87 13.56
C PRO A 84 -10.53 5.75 13.59
N GLU A 85 -9.46 5.29 14.25
CA GLU A 85 -8.19 6.03 14.33
C GLU A 85 -7.52 6.26 12.95
N VAL A 86 -7.83 5.46 11.94
CA VAL A 86 -7.32 5.62 10.56
C VAL A 86 -8.18 6.60 9.77
N LEU A 87 -9.46 6.71 10.09
CA LEU A 87 -10.39 7.63 9.44
C LEU A 87 -10.29 9.08 9.98
N GLU A 88 -9.71 9.23 11.18
CA GLU A 88 -9.56 10.52 11.87
C GLU A 88 -8.15 11.14 11.72
N GLN A 89 -7.25 10.52 10.96
CA GLN A 89 -5.89 11.00 10.66
C GLN A 89 -5.85 12.00 9.51
#